data_AF-A0A7Y5VQX2-F1
#
_entry.id   AF-A0A7Y5VQX2-F1
#
_cell.length_a   1.000
_cell.length_b   1.000
_cell.length_c   1.000
_cell.angle_alpha   90.00
_cell.angle_beta   90.00
_cell.angle_gamma   90.00
#
_symmetry.space_group_name_H-M   'P 1'
#
loop_
_entity.id
_entity.type
_entity.pdbx_description
1 polymer ?
#
loop_
_entity_poly.entity_id
_entity_poly.type
_entity_poly.pdbx_seq_one_letter_code
_entity_poly.pdbx_strand_id
1 'polypeptide(L)'
;MPPIMRLCGCAIHISWRTDALPFTVVMLMLGSLTPRGDAAPASSPATVTDDLELAALDDARVRMRQAIARQRVTREFRVDELLSARGAPLERIDELLEECTRAGPLRNYRDGTCEVYLLLSEGKLTAALRRWLGDGDGPMRFDSSANEPILVSGCAAPRLRDPTRAPIGWAPLPPEARELAEAAARLDARLALVERLRRLRVGADATVSDLIGERPALGWALSETDWKLTFSAARFTPDVRCFVRAEMSLGEVERGLREALRGSGHALTEDAISSDTLLRLNGVAALSAMGVGAPPADLLIEFGAAAPAWASNFLTVVGEAVAGDTNQSATQMHEKAVSEAWADATARLLKAAHRLELSRGLTLESLVQSHAELKAEVDEFLHGAVELRPAAMGADGRVSVTLAIPVRRLWRLARPLVSAPDKGGEERP
;
A
#
# COMPACT_ATOMS: atom_id res chain seq x y z
N MET A 1 -9.85 -20.82 -65.32
CA MET A 1 -10.84 -19.99 -66.05
C MET A 1 -12.18 -20.70 -65.93
N PRO A 2 -13.32 -20.07 -65.58
CA PRO A 2 -13.71 -18.64 -65.66
C PRO A 2 -14.03 -18.03 -64.25
N PRO A 3 -14.79 -16.92 -64.12
CA PRO A 3 -14.34 -15.53 -64.18
C PRO A 3 -14.25 -14.82 -62.82
N ILE A 4 -13.44 -13.76 -62.78
CA ILE A 4 -13.30 -12.78 -61.70
C ILE A 4 -14.50 -11.82 -61.74
N MET A 5 -15.24 -11.73 -60.63
CA MET A 5 -16.30 -10.74 -60.44
C MET A 5 -15.84 -9.70 -59.42
N ARG A 6 -15.59 -8.47 -59.89
CA ARG A 6 -15.43 -7.27 -59.05
C ARG A 6 -16.81 -6.73 -58.71
N LEU A 7 -17.04 -6.42 -57.44
CA LEU A 7 -18.13 -5.54 -57.00
C LEU A 7 -17.54 -4.44 -56.13
N CYS A 8 -17.57 -3.22 -56.68
CA CYS A 8 -17.52 -1.96 -55.94
C CYS A 8 -18.88 -1.73 -55.26
N GLY A 9 -18.90 -1.15 -54.06
CA GLY A 9 -20.13 -0.66 -53.47
C GLY A 9 -20.03 -0.16 -52.03
N CYS A 10 -19.92 1.17 -51.90
CA CYS A 10 -20.49 2.01 -50.85
C CYS A 10 -20.03 1.84 -49.38
N ALA A 11 -19.14 2.74 -48.95
CA ALA A 11 -19.02 3.15 -47.56
C ALA A 11 -20.28 3.93 -47.12
N ILE A 12 -20.93 3.47 -46.05
CA ILE A 12 -21.95 4.22 -45.33
C ILE A 12 -21.25 4.87 -44.14
N HIS A 13 -21.08 6.19 -44.21
CA HIS A 13 -20.55 7.02 -43.13
C HIS A 13 -21.74 7.49 -42.28
N ILE A 14 -21.96 6.86 -41.12
CA ILE A 14 -22.98 7.32 -40.16
C ILE A 14 -22.29 8.24 -39.16
N SER A 15 -22.47 9.55 -39.35
CA SER A 15 -22.11 10.59 -38.38
C SER A 15 -23.28 10.77 -37.41
N TRP A 16 -23.04 10.56 -36.12
CA TRP A 16 -23.93 11.05 -35.07
C TRP A 16 -23.35 12.35 -34.52
N ARG A 17 -23.98 13.48 -34.89
CA ARG A 17 -23.96 14.71 -34.10
C ARG A 17 -25.02 14.58 -33.02
N THR A 18 -24.64 14.76 -31.77
CA THR A 18 -25.59 15.10 -30.70
C THR A 18 -25.09 16.36 -30.02
N ASP A 19 -25.87 17.42 -30.24
CA ASP A 19 -25.73 18.73 -29.62
C ASP A 19 -26.02 18.65 -28.11
N ALA A 20 -25.45 19.63 -27.41
CA ALA A 20 -25.46 19.83 -25.98
C ALA A 20 -26.85 20.09 -25.38
N LEU A 21 -27.09 19.57 -24.17
CA LEU A 21 -27.95 20.18 -23.15
C LEU A 21 -27.38 19.88 -21.74
N PRO A 22 -27.61 20.78 -20.75
CA PRO A 22 -26.92 20.77 -19.47
C PRO A 22 -27.53 19.77 -18.47
N PHE A 23 -26.66 19.07 -17.74
CA PHE A 23 -27.06 18.23 -16.62
C PHE A 23 -27.45 19.10 -15.42
N THR A 24 -28.73 19.04 -15.04
CA THR A 24 -29.23 19.46 -13.73
C THR A 24 -28.91 18.38 -12.71
N VAL A 25 -28.06 18.70 -11.72
CA VAL A 25 -27.82 17.84 -10.56
C VAL A 25 -29.04 17.93 -9.63
N VAL A 26 -29.83 16.87 -9.58
CA VAL A 26 -30.89 16.69 -8.57
C VAL A 26 -30.27 15.95 -7.38
N MET A 27 -30.01 16.69 -6.30
CA MET A 27 -29.60 16.14 -5.01
C MET A 27 -30.86 15.66 -4.28
N LEU A 28 -31.11 14.34 -4.29
CA LEU A 28 -32.23 13.73 -3.55
C LEU A 28 -31.74 13.21 -2.20
N MET A 29 -32.35 13.77 -1.15
CA MET A 29 -32.27 13.35 0.25
C MET A 29 -32.77 11.91 0.40
N LEU A 30 -31.86 10.98 0.72
CA LEU A 30 -32.24 9.65 1.21
C LEU A 30 -32.45 9.72 2.73
N GLY A 31 -33.68 9.43 3.14
CA GLY A 31 -34.09 9.30 4.53
C GLY A 31 -33.35 8.17 5.24
N SER A 32 -32.85 8.47 6.43
CA SER A 32 -32.22 7.53 7.33
C SER A 32 -33.26 6.57 7.94
N LEU A 33 -33.08 5.27 7.69
CA LEU A 33 -33.62 4.22 8.54
C LEU A 33 -32.63 4.01 9.68
N THR A 34 -33.02 4.43 10.89
CA THR A 34 -32.27 4.20 12.12
C THR A 34 -32.53 2.78 12.64
N PRO A 35 -31.50 1.95 12.88
CA PRO A 35 -31.63 0.81 13.77
C PRO A 35 -31.57 1.29 15.22
N ARG A 36 -32.60 0.91 15.98
CA ARG A 36 -32.78 1.18 17.42
C ARG A 36 -32.11 0.05 18.21
N GLY A 37 -31.09 0.38 19.00
CA GLY A 37 -30.37 -0.59 19.84
C GLY A 37 -29.15 0.04 20.52
N ASP A 38 -29.40 0.92 21.48
CA ASP A 38 -28.38 1.67 22.23
C ASP A 38 -27.56 0.77 23.16
N ALA A 39 -26.30 0.54 22.80
CA ALA A 39 -25.19 0.59 23.74
C ALA A 39 -24.28 1.73 23.28
N ALA A 40 -24.29 2.85 24.00
CA ALA A 40 -23.52 4.03 23.63
C ALA A 40 -22.02 3.65 23.54
N PRO A 41 -21.37 3.77 22.37
CA PRO A 41 -19.93 3.63 22.29
C PRO A 41 -19.33 4.78 23.11
N ALA A 42 -18.41 4.45 24.02
CA ALA A 42 -17.59 5.46 24.69
C ALA A 42 -17.00 6.38 23.62
N SER A 43 -17.36 7.66 23.66
CA SER A 43 -16.89 8.64 22.68
C SER A 43 -15.38 8.80 22.83
N SER A 44 -14.63 8.11 21.97
CA SER A 44 -13.22 8.42 21.77
C SER A 44 -13.11 9.88 21.33
N PRO A 45 -12.13 10.64 21.85
CA PRO A 45 -11.95 12.04 21.49
C PRO A 45 -11.71 12.15 19.98
N ALA A 46 -12.52 12.97 19.30
CA ALA A 46 -12.53 13.10 17.84
C ALA A 46 -11.12 13.31 17.22
N THR A 47 -10.22 13.98 17.94
CA THR A 47 -8.84 14.25 17.51
C THR A 47 -7.95 13.02 17.35
N VAL A 48 -8.18 11.92 18.09
CA VAL A 48 -7.35 10.70 17.98
C VAL A 48 -7.70 9.91 16.73
N THR A 49 -8.95 10.00 16.27
CA THR A 49 -9.42 9.32 15.06
C THR A 49 -8.79 9.94 13.81
N ASP A 50 -8.66 11.26 13.76
CA ASP A 50 -8.10 11.99 12.62
C ASP A 50 -6.61 11.66 12.41
N ASP A 51 -5.82 11.59 13.50
CA ASP A 51 -4.40 11.22 13.44
C ASP A 51 -4.19 9.79 12.93
N LEU A 52 -5.07 8.87 13.31
CA LEU A 52 -5.00 7.47 12.89
C LEU A 52 -5.44 7.27 11.45
N GLU A 53 -6.49 7.97 11.02
CA GLU A 53 -6.91 7.98 9.63
C GLU A 53 -5.79 8.51 8.73
N LEU A 54 -5.18 9.64 9.09
CA LEU A 54 -4.08 10.21 8.33
C LEU A 54 -2.88 9.25 8.24
N ALA A 55 -2.51 8.61 9.36
CA ALA A 55 -1.42 7.64 9.38
C ALA A 55 -1.71 6.36 8.59
N ALA A 56 -2.98 5.93 8.51
CA ALA A 56 -3.42 4.79 7.71
C ALA A 56 -3.43 5.14 6.22
N LEU A 57 -3.85 6.36 5.88
CA LEU A 57 -3.81 6.89 4.53
C LEU A 57 -2.38 7.03 4.00
N ASP A 58 -1.45 7.50 4.83
CA ASP A 58 -0.03 7.57 4.50
C ASP A 58 0.57 6.17 4.24
N ASP A 59 0.25 5.18 5.09
CA ASP A 59 0.68 3.78 4.85
C ASP A 59 0.08 3.24 3.54
N ALA A 60 -1.18 3.56 3.24
CA ALA A 60 -1.83 3.15 2.00
C ALA A 60 -1.14 3.77 0.77
N ARG A 61 -0.78 5.06 0.83
CA ARG A 61 -0.07 5.79 -0.24
C ARG A 61 1.31 5.18 -0.51
N VAL A 62 2.07 4.88 0.54
CA VAL A 62 3.39 4.21 0.42
C VAL A 62 3.25 2.85 -0.28
N ARG A 63 2.25 2.06 0.11
CA ARG A 63 1.99 0.75 -0.50
C ARG A 63 1.49 0.87 -1.93
N MET A 64 0.64 1.84 -2.22
CA MET A 64 0.16 2.12 -3.57
C MET A 64 1.33 2.46 -4.49
N ARG A 65 2.25 3.33 -4.03
CA ARG A 65 3.47 3.66 -4.77
C ARG A 65 4.29 2.43 -5.12
N GLN A 66 4.48 1.53 -4.15
CA GLN A 66 5.21 0.27 -4.35
C GLN A 66 4.48 -0.68 -5.32
N ALA A 67 3.14 -0.77 -5.22
CA ALA A 67 2.33 -1.58 -6.10
C ALA A 67 2.40 -1.08 -7.55
N ILE A 68 2.23 0.24 -7.76
CA ILE A 68 2.38 0.88 -9.07
C ILE A 68 3.78 0.62 -9.62
N ALA A 69 4.84 0.88 -8.85
CA ALA A 69 6.22 0.69 -9.29
C ALA A 69 6.50 -0.75 -9.75
N ARG A 70 5.92 -1.75 -9.07
CA ARG A 70 6.11 -3.17 -9.38
C ARG A 70 5.18 -3.69 -10.48
N GLN A 71 4.17 -2.91 -10.91
CA GLN A 71 3.22 -3.37 -11.91
C GLN A 71 3.95 -3.61 -13.23
N ARG A 72 3.73 -4.80 -13.82
CA ARG A 72 4.23 -5.11 -15.16
C ARG A 72 3.35 -4.41 -16.18
N VAL A 73 3.99 -3.61 -17.03
CA VAL A 73 3.32 -2.79 -18.04
C VAL A 73 3.64 -3.25 -19.45
N THR A 74 4.76 -3.94 -19.63
CA THR A 74 5.08 -4.70 -20.83
C THR A 74 5.62 -6.07 -20.41
N ARG A 75 5.89 -6.97 -21.37
CA ARG A 75 6.54 -8.25 -21.08
C ARG A 75 7.93 -8.09 -20.45
N GLU A 76 8.60 -6.99 -20.77
CA GLU A 76 10.01 -6.75 -20.44
C GLU A 76 10.19 -5.80 -19.26
N PHE A 77 9.24 -4.89 -19.02
CA PHE A 77 9.41 -3.79 -18.07
C PHE A 77 8.30 -3.72 -17.03
N ARG A 78 8.73 -3.52 -15.78
CA ARG A 78 7.93 -2.95 -14.70
C ARG A 78 7.85 -1.43 -14.86
N VAL A 79 6.91 -0.77 -14.15
CA VAL A 79 6.77 0.71 -14.20
C VAL A 79 8.05 1.42 -13.80
N ASP A 80 8.69 1.01 -12.70
CA ASP A 80 9.92 1.63 -12.22
C ASP A 80 11.06 1.52 -13.23
N GLU A 81 11.25 0.34 -13.83
CA GLU A 81 12.22 0.07 -14.88
C GLU A 81 11.93 0.88 -16.15
N LEU A 82 10.65 0.97 -16.57
CA LEU A 82 10.25 1.71 -17.76
C LEU A 82 10.51 3.21 -17.59
N LEU A 83 10.15 3.79 -16.45
CA LEU A 83 10.39 5.21 -16.15
C LEU A 83 11.89 5.50 -16.13
N SER A 84 12.67 4.64 -15.46
CA SER A 84 14.13 4.78 -15.43
C SER A 84 14.76 4.68 -16.82
N ALA A 85 14.34 3.72 -17.64
CA ALA A 85 14.84 3.53 -19.01
C ALA A 85 14.52 4.72 -19.93
N ARG A 86 13.48 5.49 -19.62
CA ARG A 86 13.06 6.68 -20.39
C ARG A 86 13.52 7.99 -19.77
N GLY A 87 14.33 7.94 -18.71
CA GLY A 87 14.80 9.14 -18.00
C GLY A 87 13.68 9.92 -17.31
N ALA A 88 12.53 9.29 -17.08
CA ALA A 88 11.41 9.89 -16.37
C ALA A 88 11.60 9.74 -14.85
N PRO A 89 11.40 10.80 -14.06
CA PRO A 89 11.56 10.74 -12.61
C PRO A 89 10.52 9.82 -11.95
N LEU A 90 10.95 9.01 -10.97
CA LEU A 90 10.06 8.10 -10.21
C LEU A 90 9.04 8.87 -9.35
N GLU A 91 9.29 10.15 -9.10
CA GLU A 91 8.40 11.10 -8.43
C GLU A 91 7.11 11.32 -9.23
N ARG A 92 7.08 11.02 -10.53
CA ARG A 92 5.83 11.04 -11.32
C ARG A 92 4.76 10.10 -10.76
N ILE A 93 5.16 9.01 -10.09
CA ILE A 93 4.19 8.12 -9.43
C ILE A 93 3.38 8.88 -8.38
N ASP A 94 3.95 9.90 -7.73
CA ASP A 94 3.23 10.70 -6.73
C ASP A 94 2.09 11.51 -7.33
N GLU A 95 2.19 11.94 -8.61
CA GLU A 95 1.08 12.57 -9.33
C GLU A 95 -0.11 11.62 -9.49
N LEU A 96 0.16 10.34 -9.69
CA LEU A 96 -0.87 9.30 -9.84
C LEU A 96 -1.50 8.91 -8.51
N LEU A 97 -0.78 9.07 -7.40
CA LEU A 97 -1.33 8.86 -6.06
C LEU A 97 -2.45 9.85 -5.71
N GLU A 98 -2.40 11.06 -6.26
CA GLU A 98 -3.47 12.04 -6.10
C GLU A 98 -4.74 11.69 -6.91
N GLU A 99 -4.63 10.81 -7.92
CA GLU A 99 -5.79 10.27 -8.65
C GLU A 99 -6.38 9.01 -7.99
N CYS A 100 -5.75 8.49 -6.94
CA CYS A 100 -6.28 7.33 -6.21
C CYS A 100 -7.50 7.74 -5.37
N THR A 101 -8.56 6.94 -5.41
CA THR A 101 -9.75 7.17 -4.61
C THR A 101 -9.78 6.25 -3.40
N ARG A 102 -10.37 6.72 -2.30
CA ARG A 102 -10.63 5.87 -1.13
C ARG A 102 -11.70 4.85 -1.51
N ALA A 103 -11.37 3.57 -1.36
CA ALA A 103 -12.26 2.47 -1.70
C ALA A 103 -13.04 2.02 -0.45
N GLY A 104 -14.25 2.56 -0.28
CA GLY A 104 -15.12 2.26 0.85
C GLY A 104 -14.88 3.14 2.09
N PRO A 105 -15.58 2.85 3.20
CA PRO A 105 -15.47 3.63 4.43
C PRO A 105 -14.17 3.33 5.19
N LEU A 106 -13.77 4.28 6.04
CA LEU A 106 -12.75 4.07 7.07
C LEU A 106 -13.15 2.91 7.98
N ARG A 107 -12.20 2.03 8.32
CA ARG A 107 -12.47 0.93 9.24
C ARG A 107 -11.69 1.05 10.53
N ASN A 108 -12.42 1.16 11.61
CA ASN A 108 -11.88 1.16 12.96
C ASN A 108 -12.22 -0.18 13.61
N TYR A 109 -11.20 -0.87 14.10
CA TYR A 109 -11.33 -2.18 14.71
C TYR A 109 -11.23 -2.08 16.23
N ARG A 110 -11.68 -3.12 16.94
CA ARG A 110 -11.67 -3.18 18.42
C ARG A 110 -10.28 -3.06 19.04
N ASP A 111 -9.25 -3.47 18.31
CA ASP A 111 -7.85 -3.32 18.71
C ASP A 111 -7.32 -1.88 18.57
N GLY A 112 -8.18 -0.94 18.16
CA GLY A 112 -7.85 0.46 17.89
C GLY A 112 -7.25 0.68 16.50
N THR A 113 -6.99 -0.38 15.73
CA THR A 113 -6.43 -0.23 14.38
C THR A 113 -7.42 0.49 13.48
N CYS A 114 -6.90 1.41 12.69
CA CYS A 114 -7.56 2.08 11.60
C CYS A 114 -7.03 1.52 10.27
N GLU A 115 -7.91 1.16 9.34
CA GLU A 115 -7.56 0.71 7.99
C GLU A 115 -8.28 1.52 6.93
N VAL A 116 -7.52 1.87 5.89
CA VAL A 116 -7.98 2.59 4.71
C VAL A 116 -7.60 1.79 3.48
N TYR A 117 -8.47 1.80 2.48
CA TYR A 117 -8.21 1.19 1.18
C TYR A 117 -8.09 2.28 0.12
N LEU A 118 -7.07 2.18 -0.73
CA LEU A 118 -6.89 3.04 -1.89
C LEU A 118 -7.03 2.20 -3.15
N LEU A 119 -7.81 2.72 -4.10
CA LEU A 119 -8.03 2.14 -5.42
C LEU A 119 -7.49 3.08 -6.49
N LEU A 120 -6.61 2.55 -7.33
CA LEU A 120 -6.32 3.13 -8.63
C LEU A 120 -7.18 2.41 -9.67
N SER A 121 -8.12 3.13 -10.26
CA SER A 121 -9.08 2.57 -11.20
C SER A 121 -8.43 2.09 -12.50
N GLU A 122 -9.12 1.18 -13.19
CA GLU A 122 -8.67 0.59 -14.44
C GLU A 122 -8.29 1.65 -15.49
N GLY A 123 -7.18 1.41 -16.18
CA GLY A 123 -6.68 2.26 -17.25
C GLY A 123 -6.03 3.58 -16.81
N LYS A 124 -6.18 4.01 -15.54
CA LYS A 124 -5.52 5.23 -15.02
C LYS A 124 -4.00 5.16 -15.11
N LEU A 125 -3.41 4.02 -14.73
CA LEU A 125 -1.98 3.79 -14.83
C LEU A 125 -1.51 3.89 -16.30
N THR A 126 -2.18 3.19 -17.21
CA THR A 126 -1.90 3.22 -18.64
C THR A 126 -2.00 4.64 -19.22
N ALA A 127 -3.04 5.40 -18.86
CA ALA A 127 -3.21 6.77 -19.29
C ALA A 127 -2.09 7.69 -18.78
N ALA A 128 -1.70 7.55 -17.51
CA ALA A 128 -0.60 8.31 -16.92
C ALA A 128 0.75 7.99 -17.58
N LEU A 129 1.03 6.71 -17.85
CA LEU A 129 2.26 6.31 -18.54
C LEU A 129 2.33 6.86 -19.97
N ARG A 130 1.23 6.84 -20.73
CA ARG A 130 1.17 7.49 -22.05
C ARG A 130 1.46 8.98 -21.96
N ARG A 131 0.86 9.66 -20.98
CA ARG A 131 1.09 11.09 -20.73
C ARG A 131 2.55 11.40 -20.41
N TRP A 132 3.21 10.59 -19.57
CA TRP A 132 4.58 10.86 -19.14
C TRP A 132 5.64 10.50 -20.18
N LEU A 133 5.42 9.44 -20.96
CA LEU A 133 6.39 8.94 -21.94
C LEU A 133 6.19 9.54 -23.34
N GLY A 134 5.06 10.21 -23.56
CA GLY A 134 4.65 10.77 -24.85
C GLY A 134 4.22 9.69 -25.85
N ASP A 135 3.59 10.12 -26.95
CA ASP A 135 3.18 9.24 -28.06
C ASP A 135 4.35 8.91 -29.03
N GLY A 136 5.61 9.00 -28.57
CA GLY A 136 6.78 8.97 -29.43
C GLY A 136 6.88 7.72 -30.32
N ASP A 137 7.06 7.94 -31.63
CA ASP A 137 7.37 7.05 -32.79
C ASP A 137 6.80 5.62 -32.87
N GLY A 138 5.95 5.20 -31.94
CA GLY A 138 5.24 3.93 -32.05
C GLY A 138 4.25 3.69 -30.90
N PRO A 139 3.11 3.02 -31.17
CA PRO A 139 2.14 2.70 -30.13
C PRO A 139 2.77 1.71 -29.15
N MET A 140 3.19 2.21 -27.98
CA MET A 140 3.62 1.36 -26.88
C MET A 140 2.46 0.45 -26.49
N ARG A 141 2.61 -0.86 -26.73
CA ARG A 141 1.60 -1.85 -26.38
C ARG A 141 1.78 -2.24 -24.92
N PHE A 142 0.93 -1.69 -24.07
CA PHE A 142 0.83 -2.12 -22.69
C PHE A 142 0.17 -3.49 -22.60
N ASP A 143 0.66 -4.32 -21.68
CA ASP A 143 0.02 -5.58 -21.32
C ASP A 143 -1.36 -5.31 -20.70
N SER A 144 -2.30 -6.24 -20.83
CA SER A 144 -3.63 -6.12 -20.21
C SER A 144 -3.53 -5.97 -18.69
N SER A 145 -2.48 -6.49 -18.06
CA SER A 145 -2.22 -6.29 -16.64
C SER A 145 -2.04 -4.81 -16.26
N ALA A 146 -1.58 -3.95 -17.16
CA ALA A 146 -1.44 -2.51 -16.89
C ALA A 146 -2.79 -1.80 -16.71
N ASN A 147 -3.86 -2.40 -17.22
CA ASN A 147 -5.23 -1.89 -17.08
C ASN A 147 -5.93 -2.42 -15.82
N GLU A 148 -5.40 -3.43 -15.15
CA GLU A 148 -6.06 -3.96 -13.97
C GLU A 148 -6.10 -2.93 -12.83
N PRO A 149 -7.22 -2.83 -12.09
CA PRO A 149 -7.31 -1.95 -10.94
C PRO A 149 -6.30 -2.38 -9.87
N ILE A 150 -5.62 -1.40 -9.27
CA ILE A 150 -4.68 -1.64 -8.17
C ILE A 150 -5.38 -1.27 -6.87
N LEU A 151 -5.62 -2.25 -6.01
CA LEU A 151 -6.18 -2.06 -4.67
C LEU A 151 -5.09 -2.32 -3.64
N VAL A 152 -4.87 -1.37 -2.73
CA VAL A 152 -3.99 -1.56 -1.58
C VAL A 152 -4.69 -1.16 -0.29
N SER A 153 -4.33 -1.82 0.81
CA SER A 153 -4.74 -1.40 2.16
C SER A 153 -3.57 -0.81 2.93
N GLY A 154 -3.84 0.30 3.63
CA GLY A 154 -2.96 0.90 4.61
C GLY A 154 -3.55 0.78 6.01
N CYS A 155 -2.72 0.52 7.00
CA CYS A 155 -3.15 0.39 8.39
C CYS A 155 -2.32 1.30 9.31
N ALA A 156 -3.01 1.91 10.27
CA ALA A 156 -2.38 2.53 11.43
C ALA A 156 -2.99 1.96 12.70
N ALA A 157 -2.16 1.69 13.70
CA ALA A 157 -2.63 1.38 15.04
C ALA A 157 -2.29 2.57 15.94
N PRO A 158 -3.09 2.87 16.99
CA PRO A 158 -2.75 3.84 18.01
C PRO A 158 -1.33 3.56 18.44
N ARG A 159 -0.49 4.61 18.40
CA ARG A 159 0.79 4.56 19.10
C ARG A 159 0.43 4.15 20.51
N LEU A 160 0.81 2.95 20.92
CA LEU A 160 0.62 2.49 22.28
C LEU A 160 1.32 3.52 23.15
N ARG A 161 0.54 4.41 23.78
CA ARG A 161 1.05 5.38 24.76
C ARG A 161 1.67 4.67 25.96
N ASP A 162 1.39 3.38 26.10
CA ASP A 162 2.09 2.50 27.02
C ASP A 162 3.23 1.78 26.29
N PRO A 163 4.50 2.23 26.44
CA PRO A 163 5.66 1.56 25.85
C PRO A 163 5.81 0.11 26.34
N THR A 164 5.16 -0.25 27.45
CA THR A 164 5.24 -1.60 28.01
C THR A 164 4.40 -2.60 27.22
N ARG A 165 3.29 -2.17 26.59
CA ARG A 165 2.41 -3.07 25.86
C ARG A 165 2.93 -3.28 24.44
N ALA A 166 3.23 -4.54 24.12
CA ALA A 166 3.77 -4.93 22.84
C ALA A 166 2.83 -4.54 21.68
N PRO A 167 3.35 -3.96 20.57
CA PRO A 167 2.57 -3.69 19.38
C PRO A 167 1.87 -4.95 18.85
N ILE A 168 0.74 -4.78 18.15
CA ILE A 168 0.03 -5.88 17.49
C ILE A 168 1.03 -6.64 16.60
N GLY A 169 1.06 -7.97 16.67
CA GLY A 169 2.02 -8.83 15.95
C GLY A 169 3.39 -8.99 16.62
N TRP A 170 3.73 -8.15 17.60
CA TRP A 170 4.95 -8.25 18.41
C TRP A 170 4.73 -8.88 19.79
N ALA A 171 3.47 -8.98 20.22
CA ALA A 171 3.10 -9.68 21.46
C ALA A 171 3.72 -11.08 21.66
N PRO A 172 3.89 -11.92 20.62
CA PRO A 172 4.56 -13.21 20.82
C PRO A 172 6.08 -13.09 20.96
N LEU A 173 6.71 -11.98 20.56
CA LEU A 173 8.17 -11.88 20.54
C LEU A 173 8.73 -11.38 21.88
N PRO A 174 9.93 -11.81 22.28
CA PRO A 174 10.58 -11.27 23.47
C PRO A 174 10.84 -9.76 23.30
N PRO A 175 10.90 -8.98 24.40
CA PRO A 175 11.20 -7.56 24.35
C PRO A 175 12.49 -7.24 23.57
N GLU A 176 13.51 -8.09 23.68
CA GLU A 176 14.79 -7.93 22.97
C GLU A 176 14.61 -7.90 21.44
N ALA A 177 13.61 -8.61 20.89
CA ALA A 177 13.34 -8.59 19.45
C ALA A 177 12.95 -7.19 18.98
N ARG A 178 12.22 -6.41 19.80
CA ARG A 178 11.84 -5.02 19.48
C ARG A 178 13.07 -4.12 19.45
N GLU A 179 13.93 -4.24 20.45
CA GLU A 179 15.16 -3.46 20.56
C GLU A 179 16.10 -3.73 19.39
N LEU A 180 16.28 -5.01 19.04
CA LEU A 180 17.11 -5.43 17.90
C LEU A 180 16.55 -4.93 16.56
N ALA A 181 15.23 -5.00 16.38
CA ALA A 181 14.60 -4.49 15.16
C ALA A 181 14.69 -2.97 15.05
N GLU A 182 14.57 -2.24 16.16
CA GLU A 182 14.78 -0.79 16.20
C GLU A 182 16.24 -0.43 15.89
N ALA A 183 17.21 -1.14 16.49
CA ALA A 183 18.62 -0.94 16.21
C ALA A 183 18.94 -1.18 14.72
N ALA A 184 18.39 -2.25 14.14
CA ALA A 184 18.50 -2.54 12.71
C ALA A 184 17.89 -1.42 11.85
N ALA A 185 16.69 -0.93 12.20
CA ALA A 185 16.03 0.16 11.48
C ALA A 185 16.83 1.48 11.54
N ARG A 186 17.43 1.80 12.70
CA ARG A 186 18.30 2.97 12.86
C ARG A 186 19.58 2.86 12.02
N LEU A 187 20.19 1.66 11.98
CA LEU A 187 21.36 1.40 11.14
C LEU A 187 21.03 1.56 9.66
N ASP A 188 19.94 0.95 9.20
CA ASP A 188 19.46 1.07 7.81
C ASP A 188 19.16 2.54 7.45
N ALA A 189 18.50 3.28 8.34
CA ALA A 189 18.23 4.71 8.16
C ALA A 189 19.52 5.52 8.01
N ARG A 190 20.55 5.22 8.81
CA ARG A 190 21.87 5.85 8.72
C ARG A 190 22.55 5.55 7.38
N LEU A 191 22.54 4.29 6.93
CA LEU A 191 23.12 3.91 5.63
C LEU A 191 22.41 4.60 4.47
N ALA A 192 21.07 4.64 4.49
CA ALA A 192 20.27 5.34 3.49
C ALA A 192 20.54 6.86 3.49
N LEU A 193 20.81 7.45 4.66
CA LEU A 193 21.16 8.86 4.78
C LEU A 193 22.56 9.14 4.23
N VAL A 194 23.54 8.25 4.44
CA VAL A 194 24.86 8.32 3.79
C VAL A 194 24.75 8.24 2.26
N GLU A 195 23.89 7.36 1.74
CA GLU A 195 23.63 7.30 0.29
C GLU A 195 22.99 8.59 -0.25
N ARG A 196 22.11 9.24 0.52
CA ARG A 196 21.59 10.57 0.18
C ARG A 196 22.66 11.65 0.24
N LEU A 197 23.53 11.61 1.24
CA LEU A 197 24.67 12.52 1.37
C LEU A 197 25.59 12.42 0.14
N ARG A 198 25.88 11.21 -0.35
CA ARG A 198 26.69 11.00 -1.57
C ARG A 198 26.09 11.67 -2.81
N ARG A 199 24.76 11.76 -2.90
CA ARG A 199 24.05 12.40 -4.02
C ARG A 199 23.91 13.91 -3.87
N LEU A 200 24.31 14.47 -2.73
CA LEU A 200 24.19 15.90 -2.48
C LEU A 200 25.10 16.68 -3.43
N ARG A 201 24.54 17.69 -4.09
CA ARG A 201 25.31 18.60 -4.94
C ARG A 201 26.07 19.58 -4.07
N VAL A 202 27.37 19.69 -4.35
CA VAL A 202 28.32 20.61 -3.71
C VAL A 202 28.78 21.71 -4.67
N GLY A 203 28.44 21.59 -5.96
CA GLY A 203 28.67 22.59 -6.98
C GLY A 203 27.67 22.46 -8.13
N ALA A 204 27.87 23.25 -9.19
CA ALA A 204 27.04 23.17 -10.40
C ALA A 204 27.13 21.78 -11.05
N ASP A 205 28.32 21.19 -11.13
CA ASP A 205 28.53 19.94 -11.87
C ASP A 205 29.12 18.81 -11.02
N ALA A 206 29.11 18.96 -9.68
CA ALA A 206 29.74 18.02 -8.76
C ALA A 206 28.82 17.62 -7.60
N THR A 207 28.86 16.34 -7.26
CA THR A 207 28.25 15.74 -6.08
C THR A 207 29.31 15.34 -5.05
N VAL A 208 28.88 15.05 -3.81
CA VAL A 208 29.77 14.47 -2.79
C VAL A 208 30.39 13.15 -3.28
N SER A 209 29.65 12.34 -4.04
CA SER A 209 30.17 11.10 -4.63
C SER A 209 31.30 11.38 -5.63
N ASP A 210 31.18 12.41 -6.46
CA ASP A 210 32.23 12.80 -7.41
C ASP A 210 33.49 13.24 -6.66
N LEU A 211 33.34 14.03 -5.59
CA LEU A 211 34.46 14.41 -4.73
C LEU A 211 35.15 13.21 -4.08
N ILE A 212 34.39 12.20 -3.64
CA ILE A 212 34.97 10.96 -3.09
C ILE A 212 35.72 10.18 -4.19
N GLY A 213 35.19 10.13 -5.41
CA GLY A 213 35.84 9.49 -6.56
C GLY A 213 37.16 10.16 -6.93
N GLU A 214 37.20 11.49 -6.93
CA GLU A 214 38.42 12.26 -7.14
C GLU A 214 39.39 12.14 -5.96
N ARG A 215 38.87 11.97 -4.73
CA ARG A 215 39.64 12.01 -3.48
C ARG A 215 39.21 10.86 -2.54
N PRO A 216 39.72 9.64 -2.72
CA PRO A 216 39.32 8.49 -1.90
C PRO A 216 39.55 8.67 -0.40
N ALA A 217 40.54 9.46 0.01
CA ALA A 217 40.79 9.81 1.42
C ALA A 217 39.61 10.54 2.08
N LEU A 218 38.83 11.30 1.31
CA LEU A 218 37.60 11.96 1.78
C LEU A 218 36.54 10.92 2.15
N GLY A 219 36.44 9.81 1.39
CA GLY A 219 35.51 8.72 1.69
C GLY A 219 35.77 8.10 3.06
N TRP A 220 37.03 7.86 3.38
CA TRP A 220 37.44 7.37 4.71
C TRP A 220 37.12 8.39 5.81
N ALA A 221 37.49 9.66 5.62
CA ALA A 221 37.23 10.71 6.60
C ALA A 221 35.72 10.93 6.85
N LEU A 222 34.88 10.84 5.81
CA LEU A 222 33.41 10.91 5.95
C LEU A 222 32.82 9.72 6.72
N SER A 223 33.45 8.54 6.62
CA SER A 223 33.02 7.35 7.36
C SER A 223 33.36 7.43 8.86
N GLU A 224 34.43 8.16 9.20
CA GLU A 224 34.87 8.41 10.58
C GLU A 224 34.18 9.61 11.22
N THR A 225 33.52 10.46 10.43
CA THR A 225 32.83 11.65 10.93
C THR A 225 31.70 11.26 11.88
N ASP A 226 31.69 11.87 13.07
CA ASP A 226 30.63 11.71 14.06
C ASP A 226 29.42 12.59 13.69
N TRP A 227 28.50 12.02 12.92
CA TRP A 227 27.29 12.67 12.45
C TRP A 227 26.24 12.76 13.56
N LYS A 228 25.78 13.98 13.87
CA LYS A 228 24.64 14.23 14.75
C LYS A 228 23.34 14.00 14.00
N LEU A 229 22.79 12.79 14.19
CA LEU A 229 21.52 12.37 13.59
C LEU A 229 20.39 12.50 14.61
N THR A 230 19.24 13.02 14.16
CA THR A 230 17.99 12.97 14.92
C THR A 230 17.17 11.79 14.41
N PHE A 231 16.75 10.90 15.30
CA PHE A 231 15.88 9.78 14.93
C PHE A 231 14.44 10.05 15.40
N SER A 232 13.46 9.74 14.55
CA SER A 232 12.06 9.70 14.96
C SER A 232 11.81 8.56 15.95
N ALA A 233 10.68 8.61 16.65
CA ALA A 233 10.19 7.44 17.38
C ALA A 233 10.04 6.23 16.44
N ALA A 234 10.39 5.04 16.93
CA ALA A 234 10.23 3.79 16.21
C ALA A 234 8.74 3.47 15.97
N ARG A 235 8.41 3.12 14.72
CA ARG A 235 7.08 2.64 14.34
C ARG A 235 7.15 1.14 14.06
N PHE A 236 6.53 0.35 14.93
CA PHE A 236 6.41 -1.09 14.78
C PHE A 236 5.13 -1.44 14.01
N THR A 237 5.25 -2.33 13.04
CA THR A 237 4.11 -2.80 12.23
C THR A 237 3.76 -4.25 12.57
N PRO A 238 2.50 -4.69 12.30
CA PRO A 238 2.07 -6.04 12.67
C PRO A 238 2.70 -7.19 11.89
N ASP A 239 3.57 -6.88 10.94
CA ASP A 239 4.38 -7.84 10.22
C ASP A 239 5.82 -7.93 10.71
N VAL A 240 6.02 -7.53 11.96
CA VAL A 240 7.29 -7.61 12.65
C VAL A 240 8.39 -6.82 11.93
N ARG A 241 8.02 -5.62 11.46
CA ARG A 241 8.96 -4.63 10.95
C ARG A 241 8.96 -3.39 11.84
N CYS A 242 10.12 -2.76 11.94
CA CYS A 242 10.33 -1.51 12.63
C CYS A 242 10.77 -0.45 11.61
N PHE A 243 10.16 0.72 11.66
CA PHE A 243 10.50 1.86 10.80
C PHE A 243 11.00 2.99 11.66
N VAL A 244 12.13 3.58 11.29
CA VAL A 244 12.70 4.76 11.94
C VAL A 244 13.13 5.75 10.87
N ARG A 245 12.76 7.03 11.02
CA ARG A 245 13.29 8.11 10.18
C ARG A 245 14.52 8.71 10.84
N ALA A 246 15.60 8.84 10.11
CA ALA A 246 16.76 9.64 10.49
C ALA A 246 16.71 10.98 9.75
N GLU A 247 17.11 12.06 10.42
CA GLU A 247 17.23 13.39 9.86
C GLU A 247 18.58 14.03 10.26
N MET A 248 19.15 14.77 9.32
CA MET A 248 20.42 15.49 9.45
C MET A 248 20.28 16.87 8.82
N SER A 249 20.59 17.92 9.57
CA SER A 249 20.51 19.30 9.06
C SER A 249 21.63 19.60 8.07
N LEU A 250 21.43 20.56 7.17
CA LEU A 250 22.51 20.99 6.26
C LEU A 250 23.72 21.58 6.98
N GLY A 251 23.53 22.24 8.13
CA GLY A 251 24.65 22.72 8.95
C GLY A 251 25.54 21.60 9.48
N GLU A 252 24.92 20.47 9.81
CA GLU A 252 25.64 19.26 10.21
C GLU A 252 26.39 18.62 9.03
N VAL A 253 25.77 18.63 7.84
CA VAL A 253 26.42 18.20 6.59
C VAL A 253 27.64 19.07 6.27
N GLU A 254 27.49 20.39 6.29
CA GLU A 254 28.56 21.36 6.07
C GLU A 254 29.73 21.14 7.05
N ARG A 255 29.41 20.97 8.34
CA ARG A 255 30.40 20.69 9.39
C ARG A 255 31.19 19.43 9.07
N GLY A 256 30.51 18.32 8.81
CA GLY A 256 31.15 17.03 8.56
C GLY A 256 31.98 17.03 7.27
N LEU A 257 31.48 17.63 6.19
CA LEU A 257 32.25 17.76 4.95
C LEU A 257 33.53 18.59 5.15
N ARG A 258 33.45 19.71 5.86
CA ARG A 258 34.63 20.54 6.16
C ARG A 258 35.64 19.81 7.03
N GLU A 259 35.19 19.10 8.05
CA GLU A 259 36.05 18.29 8.92
C GLU A 259 36.76 17.19 8.12
N ALA A 260 36.01 16.45 7.30
CA ALA A 260 36.56 15.40 6.46
C ALA A 260 37.57 15.94 5.42
N LEU A 261 37.31 17.11 4.84
CA LEU A 261 38.21 17.76 3.90
C LEU A 261 39.52 18.23 4.56
N ARG A 262 39.44 18.83 5.75
CA ARG A 262 40.63 19.19 6.54
C ARG A 262 41.46 17.96 6.86
N GLY A 263 40.82 16.87 7.30
CA GLY A 263 41.50 15.59 7.55
C GLY A 263 42.18 15.01 6.31
N SER A 264 41.62 15.24 5.13
CA SER A 264 42.22 14.80 3.84
C SER A 264 43.35 15.70 3.33
N GLY A 265 43.68 16.80 4.01
CA GLY A 265 44.77 17.71 3.62
C GLY A 265 44.49 18.61 2.41
N HIS A 266 43.22 18.79 2.04
CA HIS A 266 42.83 19.59 0.87
C HIS A 266 42.15 20.90 1.28
N ALA A 267 42.58 22.01 0.67
CA ALA A 267 41.88 23.27 0.74
C ALA A 267 40.78 23.31 -0.32
N LEU A 268 39.51 23.32 0.10
CA LEU A 268 38.40 23.76 -0.73
C LEU A 268 38.07 25.20 -0.36
N THR A 269 37.60 25.97 -1.34
CA THR A 269 37.04 27.30 -1.08
C THR A 269 35.88 27.13 -0.09
N GLU A 270 36.02 27.67 1.13
CA GLU A 270 35.08 27.42 2.24
C GLU A 270 33.62 27.75 1.88
N ASP A 271 33.43 28.63 0.90
CA ASP A 271 32.14 29.08 0.37
C ASP A 271 31.35 27.98 -0.34
N ALA A 272 32.02 27.03 -1.00
CA ALA A 272 31.37 26.01 -1.84
C ALA A 272 30.51 25.02 -1.04
N ILE A 273 30.80 24.88 0.26
CA ILE A 273 30.16 23.89 1.16
C ILE A 273 29.28 24.57 2.21
N SER A 274 29.00 25.87 2.06
CA SER A 274 28.10 26.58 2.97
C SER A 274 26.68 26.01 2.91
N SER A 275 25.99 25.96 4.06
CA SER A 275 24.60 25.49 4.17
C SER A 275 23.66 26.22 3.20
N ASP A 276 23.85 27.52 2.99
CA ASP A 276 23.09 28.32 2.03
C ASP A 276 23.32 27.88 0.58
N THR A 277 24.56 27.51 0.24
CA THR A 277 24.89 26.97 -1.07
C THR A 277 24.29 25.57 -1.24
N LEU A 278 24.42 24.70 -0.24
CA LEU A 278 23.80 23.37 -0.27
C LEU A 278 22.28 23.46 -0.39
N LEU A 279 21.63 24.39 0.32
CA LEU A 279 20.20 24.65 0.23
C LEU A 279 19.79 25.12 -1.16
N ARG A 280 20.51 26.10 -1.73
CA ARG A 280 20.26 26.60 -3.09
C ARG A 280 20.43 25.52 -4.16
N LEU A 281 21.43 24.66 -4.03
CA LEU A 281 21.73 23.63 -5.03
C LEU A 281 20.77 22.44 -4.97
N ASN A 282 20.29 22.09 -3.78
CA ASN A 282 19.53 20.86 -3.55
C ASN A 282 18.05 21.10 -3.21
N GLY A 283 17.66 22.32 -2.84
CA GLY A 283 16.28 22.69 -2.51
C GLY A 283 15.73 22.05 -1.23
N VAL A 284 16.59 21.50 -0.36
CA VAL A 284 16.20 20.81 0.88
C VAL A 284 16.91 21.40 2.08
N ALA A 285 16.19 21.63 3.18
CA ALA A 285 16.75 22.18 4.42
C ALA A 285 17.44 21.14 5.32
N ALA A 286 17.10 19.86 5.12
CA ALA A 286 17.66 18.73 5.84
C ALA A 286 17.64 17.49 4.95
N LEU A 287 18.60 16.59 5.18
CA LEU A 287 18.57 15.24 4.65
C LEU A 287 17.78 14.36 5.60
N SER A 288 16.74 13.71 5.09
CA SER A 288 16.02 12.68 5.83
C SER A 288 16.23 11.33 5.17
N ALA A 289 16.03 10.22 5.87
CA ALA A 289 15.91 8.89 5.27
C ALA A 289 15.08 8.00 6.20
N MET A 290 14.34 7.04 5.64
CA MET A 290 13.59 6.06 6.42
C MET A 290 14.31 4.72 6.33
N GLY A 291 14.65 4.16 7.48
CA GLY A 291 15.20 2.82 7.61
C GLY A 291 14.15 1.81 8.03
N VAL A 292 14.39 0.56 7.67
CA VAL A 292 13.55 -0.59 7.97
C VAL A 292 14.37 -1.67 8.66
N GLY A 293 13.92 -2.09 9.83
CA GLY A 293 14.52 -3.18 10.60
C GLY A 293 13.53 -4.32 10.81
N ALA A 294 14.07 -5.52 10.93
CA ALA A 294 13.35 -6.71 11.37
C ALA A 294 14.19 -7.40 12.46
N PRO A 295 13.58 -8.12 13.40
CA PRO A 295 14.35 -8.90 14.36
C PRO A 295 15.10 -10.04 13.64
N PRO A 296 16.18 -10.55 14.26
CA PRO A 296 16.86 -11.76 13.81
C PRO A 296 15.91 -12.94 13.54
N ALA A 297 16.23 -13.74 12.52
CA ALA A 297 15.34 -14.79 12.03
C ALA A 297 15.13 -15.93 13.05
N ASP A 298 16.11 -16.22 13.88
CA ASP A 298 16.02 -17.15 15.01
C ASP A 298 14.92 -16.76 16.01
N LEU A 299 14.81 -15.47 16.35
CA LEU A 299 13.72 -14.96 17.19
C LEU A 299 12.34 -15.01 16.49
N LEU A 300 12.31 -15.05 15.15
CA LEU A 300 11.08 -15.23 14.38
C LEU A 300 10.66 -16.71 14.28
N ILE A 301 11.63 -17.63 14.24
CA ILE A 301 11.42 -19.07 14.08
C ILE A 301 10.78 -19.67 15.33
N GLU A 302 11.17 -19.24 16.53
CA GLU A 302 10.60 -19.74 17.79
C GLU A 302 9.09 -19.42 17.95
N PHE A 303 8.56 -18.46 17.18
CA PHE A 303 7.18 -18.00 17.30
C PHE A 303 6.33 -18.20 16.04
N GLY A 304 6.87 -18.79 14.97
CA GLY A 304 6.24 -18.75 13.65
C GLY A 304 5.95 -20.12 13.06
N ALA A 305 4.71 -20.60 13.18
CA ALA A 305 4.13 -21.37 12.08
C ALA A 305 4.27 -20.49 10.82
N ALA A 306 4.99 -20.97 9.81
CA ALA A 306 5.20 -20.24 8.57
C ALA A 306 3.83 -19.77 8.04
N ALA A 307 3.68 -18.47 7.81
CA ALA A 307 2.43 -17.93 7.28
C ALA A 307 2.10 -18.69 5.97
N PRO A 308 0.86 -19.19 5.81
CA PRO A 308 0.50 -19.86 4.57
C PRO A 308 0.69 -18.92 3.37
N ALA A 309 1.03 -19.47 2.20
CA ALA A 309 1.27 -18.67 0.99
C ALA A 309 0.07 -17.78 0.60
N TRP A 310 -1.15 -18.18 0.96
CA TRP A 310 -2.35 -17.37 0.72
C TRP A 310 -2.41 -16.11 1.60
N ALA A 311 -1.73 -16.08 2.75
CA ALA A 311 -1.80 -14.96 3.70
C ALA A 311 -1.18 -13.66 3.13
N SER A 312 -0.42 -13.73 2.04
CA SER A 312 0.07 -12.55 1.30
C SER A 312 -0.84 -12.09 0.16
N ASN A 313 -1.93 -12.81 -0.13
CA ASN A 313 -2.77 -12.57 -1.30
C ASN A 313 -4.12 -11.93 -0.92
N PHE A 314 -4.91 -11.62 -1.94
CA PHE A 314 -6.33 -11.31 -1.81
C PHE A 314 -7.14 -12.58 -2.04
N LEU A 315 -8.24 -12.69 -1.31
CA LEU A 315 -9.29 -13.64 -1.65
C LEU A 315 -10.32 -12.91 -2.49
N THR A 316 -10.45 -13.32 -3.75
CA THR A 316 -11.34 -12.69 -4.74
C THR A 316 -12.46 -13.66 -5.10
N VAL A 317 -13.69 -13.16 -5.15
CA VAL A 317 -14.86 -13.92 -5.58
C VAL A 317 -15.75 -13.07 -6.47
N VAL A 318 -16.50 -13.73 -7.35
CA VAL A 318 -17.52 -13.11 -8.19
C VAL A 318 -18.88 -13.62 -7.74
N GLY A 319 -19.77 -12.69 -7.41
CA GLY A 319 -21.19 -12.97 -7.21
C GLY A 319 -21.99 -12.58 -8.43
N GLU A 320 -23.08 -13.31 -8.68
CA GLU A 320 -23.94 -13.11 -9.83
C GLU A 320 -25.41 -13.08 -9.41
N ALA A 321 -26.20 -12.22 -10.05
CA ALA A 321 -27.65 -12.22 -9.95
C ALA A 321 -28.28 -11.93 -11.31
N VAL A 322 -29.50 -12.42 -11.53
CA VAL A 322 -30.27 -12.15 -12.75
C VAL A 322 -31.21 -10.98 -12.46
N ALA A 323 -31.29 -10.00 -13.36
CA ALA A 323 -32.31 -8.95 -13.25
C ALA A 323 -33.71 -9.60 -13.24
N GLY A 324 -34.44 -9.41 -12.15
CA GLY A 324 -35.77 -9.99 -11.94
C GLY A 324 -36.86 -9.43 -12.86
N ASP A 325 -38.08 -9.91 -12.65
CA ASP A 325 -39.24 -9.78 -13.54
C ASP A 325 -39.67 -8.32 -13.88
N THR A 326 -40.28 -8.15 -15.07
CA THR A 326 -40.43 -6.91 -15.85
C THR A 326 -41.31 -5.79 -15.26
N ASN A 327 -41.83 -5.94 -14.04
CA ASN A 327 -42.78 -4.97 -13.46
C ASN A 327 -42.12 -3.79 -12.72
N GLN A 328 -40.79 -3.70 -12.72
CA GLN A 328 -40.02 -2.59 -12.12
C GLN A 328 -39.33 -1.76 -13.19
N SER A 329 -38.94 -0.53 -12.87
CA SER A 329 -38.16 0.28 -13.80
C SER A 329 -36.78 -0.35 -14.05
N ALA A 330 -36.18 -0.12 -15.22
CA ALA A 330 -34.86 -0.67 -15.56
C ALA A 330 -33.79 -0.32 -14.51
N THR A 331 -33.86 0.88 -13.94
CA THR A 331 -32.97 1.32 -12.85
C THR A 331 -33.20 0.51 -11.58
N GLN A 332 -34.46 0.31 -11.15
CA GLN A 332 -34.78 -0.48 -9.96
C GLN A 332 -34.38 -1.95 -10.12
N MET A 333 -34.62 -2.52 -11.31
CA MET A 333 -34.19 -3.90 -11.62
C MET A 333 -32.67 -4.04 -11.56
N HIS A 334 -31.93 -3.06 -12.08
CA HIS A 334 -30.47 -3.05 -12.02
C HIS A 334 -29.96 -2.92 -10.58
N GLU A 335 -30.45 -1.95 -9.81
CA GLU A 335 -30.05 -1.75 -8.40
C GLU A 335 -30.34 -3.00 -7.55
N LYS A 336 -31.50 -3.62 -7.76
CA LYS A 336 -31.87 -4.87 -7.08
C LYS A 336 -30.91 -6.01 -7.47
N ALA A 337 -30.61 -6.17 -8.75
CA ALA A 337 -29.69 -7.19 -9.23
C ALA A 337 -28.26 -6.96 -8.72
N VAL A 338 -27.78 -5.71 -8.65
CA VAL A 338 -26.49 -5.36 -8.05
C VAL A 338 -26.46 -5.76 -6.57
N SER A 339 -27.52 -5.45 -5.81
CA SER A 339 -27.65 -5.81 -4.40
C SER A 339 -27.64 -7.32 -4.18
N GLU A 340 -28.39 -8.07 -4.99
CA GLU A 340 -28.42 -9.54 -4.95
C GLU A 340 -27.08 -10.16 -5.34
N ALA A 341 -26.39 -9.64 -6.36
CA ALA A 341 -25.07 -10.09 -6.78
C ALA A 341 -24.01 -9.82 -5.69
N TRP A 342 -24.11 -8.69 -4.99
CA TRP A 342 -23.24 -8.37 -3.86
C TRP A 342 -23.46 -9.33 -2.67
N ALA A 343 -24.71 -9.69 -2.39
CA ALA A 343 -25.04 -10.68 -1.37
C ALA A 343 -24.50 -12.09 -1.72
N ASP A 344 -24.64 -12.53 -2.97
CA ASP A 344 -24.04 -13.78 -3.47
C ASP A 344 -22.50 -13.74 -3.36
N ALA A 345 -21.87 -12.64 -3.77
CA ALA A 345 -20.42 -12.46 -3.66
C ALA A 345 -19.96 -12.57 -2.20
N THR A 346 -20.67 -11.94 -1.26
CA THR A 346 -20.35 -11.97 0.17
C THR A 346 -20.47 -13.40 0.73
N ALA A 347 -21.54 -14.12 0.39
CA ALA A 347 -21.71 -15.52 0.81
C ALA A 347 -20.60 -16.43 0.27
N ARG A 348 -20.20 -16.24 -0.99
CA ARG A 348 -19.07 -16.96 -1.60
C ARG A 348 -17.74 -16.62 -0.94
N LEU A 349 -17.53 -15.35 -0.58
CA LEU A 349 -16.32 -14.90 0.09
C LEU A 349 -16.16 -15.57 1.45
N LEU A 350 -17.23 -15.60 2.27
CA LEU A 350 -17.27 -16.28 3.56
C LEU A 350 -16.94 -17.77 3.41
N LYS A 351 -17.58 -18.45 2.46
CA LYS A 351 -17.32 -19.87 2.19
C LYS A 351 -15.88 -20.12 1.74
N ALA A 352 -15.32 -19.23 0.92
CA ALA A 352 -13.95 -19.35 0.46
C ALA A 352 -12.94 -19.09 1.61
N ALA A 353 -13.22 -18.13 2.50
CA ALA A 353 -12.42 -17.85 3.69
C ALA A 353 -12.42 -19.03 4.67
N HIS A 354 -13.58 -19.63 4.92
CA HIS A 354 -13.74 -20.82 5.77
C HIS A 354 -12.90 -22.02 5.31
N ARG A 355 -12.67 -22.14 4.01
CA ARG A 355 -11.87 -23.22 3.39
C ARG A 355 -10.37 -22.97 3.42
N LEU A 356 -9.90 -21.82 3.90
CA LEU A 356 -8.47 -21.54 3.99
C LEU A 356 -7.82 -22.50 5.00
N GLU A 357 -6.84 -23.26 4.55
CA GLU A 357 -6.05 -24.15 5.39
C GLU A 357 -5.00 -23.33 6.16
N LEU A 358 -5.03 -23.46 7.49
CA LEU A 358 -4.13 -22.80 8.41
C LEU A 358 -2.86 -23.63 8.60
N SER A 359 -3.00 -24.89 9.02
CA SER A 359 -1.89 -25.84 9.16
C SER A 359 -2.40 -27.28 9.30
N ARG A 360 -1.71 -28.27 8.69
CA ARG A 360 -1.97 -29.71 8.88
C ARG A 360 -3.45 -30.13 8.74
N GLY A 361 -4.17 -29.56 7.78
CA GLY A 361 -5.60 -29.85 7.55
C GLY A 361 -6.58 -29.08 8.45
N LEU A 362 -6.09 -28.29 9.41
CA LEU A 362 -6.91 -27.35 10.17
C LEU A 362 -7.38 -26.23 9.24
N THR A 363 -8.69 -26.10 9.06
CA THR A 363 -9.30 -25.01 8.28
C THR A 363 -9.72 -23.87 9.19
N LEU A 364 -9.86 -22.66 8.64
CA LEU A 364 -10.42 -21.55 9.39
C LEU A 364 -11.82 -21.87 9.93
N GLU A 365 -12.64 -22.60 9.18
CA GLU A 365 -13.95 -23.05 9.62
C GLU A 365 -13.87 -23.86 10.93
N SER A 366 -12.98 -24.87 10.98
CA SER A 366 -12.80 -25.69 12.18
C SER A 366 -12.30 -24.87 13.38
N LEU A 367 -11.51 -23.83 13.13
CA LEU A 367 -11.02 -22.93 14.17
C LEU A 367 -12.13 -22.02 14.70
N VAL A 368 -12.96 -21.46 13.82
CA VAL A 368 -14.12 -20.62 14.18
C VAL A 368 -15.17 -21.42 14.94
N GLN A 369 -15.39 -22.68 14.58
CA GLN A 369 -16.31 -23.56 15.30
C GLN A 369 -15.84 -23.87 16.73
N SER A 370 -14.52 -23.94 16.96
CA SER A 370 -13.95 -24.18 18.29
C SER A 370 -13.78 -22.91 19.13
N HIS A 371 -13.80 -21.72 18.52
CA HIS A 371 -13.57 -20.43 19.18
C HIS A 371 -14.66 -19.43 18.78
N ALA A 372 -15.72 -19.33 19.60
CA ALA A 372 -16.90 -18.50 19.30
C ALA A 372 -16.57 -17.00 19.22
N GLU A 373 -15.56 -16.55 19.96
CA GLU A 373 -15.03 -15.19 19.91
C GLU A 373 -14.43 -14.84 18.54
N LEU A 374 -13.78 -15.81 17.88
CA LEU A 374 -13.19 -15.61 16.56
C LEU A 374 -14.27 -15.43 15.49
N LYS A 375 -15.45 -16.04 15.68
CA LYS A 375 -16.56 -15.94 14.72
C LYS A 375 -16.97 -14.50 14.48
N ALA A 376 -17.18 -13.73 15.54
CA ALA A 376 -17.58 -12.33 15.43
C ALA A 376 -16.50 -11.50 14.72
N GLU A 377 -15.22 -11.75 14.99
CA GLU A 377 -14.11 -11.03 14.35
C GLU A 377 -13.92 -11.40 12.88
N VAL A 378 -14.11 -12.67 12.52
CA VAL A 378 -14.07 -13.14 11.13
C VAL A 378 -15.25 -12.58 10.35
N ASP A 379 -16.46 -12.60 10.92
CA ASP A 379 -17.64 -12.02 10.31
C ASP A 379 -17.45 -10.51 10.09
N GLU A 380 -17.03 -9.76 11.12
CA GLU A 380 -16.73 -8.32 11.03
C GLU A 380 -15.65 -8.03 9.97
N PHE A 381 -14.60 -8.84 9.93
CA PHE A 381 -13.56 -8.73 8.92
C PHE A 381 -14.11 -8.94 7.50
N LEU A 382 -14.99 -9.92 7.28
CA LEU A 382 -15.52 -10.26 5.95
C LEU A 382 -16.54 -9.22 5.43
N HIS A 383 -17.25 -8.52 6.30
CA HIS A 383 -17.98 -7.30 5.91
C HIS A 383 -17.04 -6.23 5.35
N GLY A 384 -15.74 -6.41 5.59
CA GLY A 384 -14.67 -5.65 5.03
C GLY A 384 -14.28 -5.98 3.58
N ALA A 385 -15.09 -6.71 2.82
CA ALA A 385 -14.84 -6.85 1.39
C ALA A 385 -14.86 -5.48 0.67
N VAL A 386 -14.05 -5.34 -0.38
CA VAL A 386 -14.03 -4.16 -1.25
C VAL A 386 -14.40 -4.61 -2.67
N GLU A 387 -15.24 -3.82 -3.33
CA GLU A 387 -15.57 -4.01 -4.74
C GLU A 387 -14.35 -3.67 -5.60
N LEU A 388 -13.83 -4.65 -6.35
CA LEU A 388 -12.65 -4.45 -7.22
C LEU A 388 -13.00 -3.77 -8.54
N ARG A 389 -14.21 -4.00 -9.04
CA ARG A 389 -14.69 -3.50 -10.33
C ARG A 389 -16.15 -3.11 -10.19
N PRO A 390 -16.60 -2.02 -10.84
CA PRO A 390 -18.02 -1.69 -10.92
C PRO A 390 -18.83 -2.89 -11.40
N ALA A 391 -20.02 -3.06 -10.83
CA ALA A 391 -20.95 -4.09 -11.26
C ALA A 391 -21.11 -4.12 -12.80
N ALA A 392 -20.86 -5.27 -13.40
CA ALA A 392 -20.93 -5.45 -14.85
C ALA A 392 -22.21 -6.21 -15.21
N MET A 393 -22.96 -5.67 -16.18
CA MET A 393 -24.13 -6.34 -16.75
C MET A 393 -23.71 -7.14 -18.00
N GLY A 394 -23.92 -8.45 -17.96
CA GLY A 394 -23.75 -9.36 -19.08
C GLY A 394 -24.84 -9.19 -20.13
N ALA A 395 -24.57 -9.66 -21.35
CA ALA A 395 -25.54 -9.63 -22.46
C ALA A 395 -26.80 -10.47 -22.20
N ASP A 396 -26.72 -11.39 -21.24
CA ASP A 396 -27.81 -12.24 -20.76
C ASP A 396 -28.64 -11.59 -19.63
N GLY A 397 -28.35 -10.34 -19.28
CA GLY A 397 -29.03 -9.62 -18.20
C GLY A 397 -28.56 -10.03 -16.80
N ARG A 398 -27.47 -10.81 -16.68
CA ARG A 398 -26.84 -11.08 -15.39
C ARG A 398 -26.01 -9.89 -14.94
N VAL A 399 -26.14 -9.51 -13.68
CA VAL A 399 -25.25 -8.57 -13.02
C VAL A 399 -24.20 -9.37 -12.26
N SER A 400 -22.94 -9.00 -12.43
CA SER A 400 -21.80 -9.59 -11.73
C SER A 400 -21.09 -8.54 -10.88
N VAL A 401 -20.73 -8.90 -9.65
CA VAL A 401 -19.99 -8.07 -8.70
C VAL A 401 -18.75 -8.83 -8.27
N THR A 402 -17.57 -8.20 -8.39
CA THR A 402 -16.30 -8.81 -7.96
C THR A 402 -15.87 -8.20 -6.64
N LEU A 403 -15.84 -9.02 -5.59
CA LEU A 403 -15.36 -8.63 -4.26
C LEU A 403 -13.96 -9.19 -4.01
N ALA A 404 -13.15 -8.43 -3.29
CA ALA A 404 -11.90 -8.94 -2.75
C ALA A 404 -11.64 -8.48 -1.32
N ILE A 405 -10.88 -9.29 -0.59
CA ILE A 405 -10.43 -8.97 0.77
C ILE A 405 -8.98 -9.42 0.98
N PRO A 406 -8.11 -8.60 1.61
CA PRO A 406 -6.74 -8.99 1.92
C PRO A 406 -6.70 -9.99 3.08
N VAL A 407 -6.44 -11.27 2.79
CA VAL A 407 -6.53 -12.34 3.80
C VAL A 407 -5.36 -12.38 4.81
N ARG A 408 -4.41 -11.45 4.70
CA ARG A 408 -3.32 -11.30 5.69
C ARG A 408 -3.82 -11.08 7.11
N ARG A 409 -4.86 -10.26 7.26
CA ARG A 409 -5.45 -9.99 8.59
C ARG A 409 -6.12 -11.22 9.16
N LEU A 410 -6.79 -12.02 8.32
CA LEU A 410 -7.41 -13.26 8.71
C LEU A 410 -6.40 -14.25 9.32
N TRP A 411 -5.22 -14.38 8.70
CA TRP A 411 -4.13 -15.16 9.29
C TRP A 411 -3.66 -14.60 10.65
N ARG A 412 -3.60 -13.27 10.81
CA ARG A 412 -3.23 -12.66 12.11
C ARG A 412 -4.23 -12.97 13.21
N LEU A 413 -5.53 -13.03 12.90
CA LEU A 413 -6.58 -13.41 13.84
C LEU A 413 -6.48 -14.89 14.23
N ALA A 414 -6.21 -15.75 13.25
CA ALA A 414 -6.15 -17.20 13.46
C ALA A 414 -4.83 -17.67 14.12
N ARG A 415 -3.69 -17.06 13.78
CA ARG A 415 -2.35 -17.52 14.18
C ARG A 415 -2.19 -17.76 15.68
N PRO A 416 -2.63 -16.89 16.60
CA PRO A 416 -2.47 -17.12 18.04
C PRO A 416 -3.07 -18.45 18.51
N LEU A 417 -4.18 -18.87 17.89
CA LEU A 417 -4.90 -20.09 18.22
C LEU A 417 -4.30 -21.33 17.56
N VAL A 418 -3.67 -21.17 16.39
CA VAL A 418 -2.94 -22.24 15.70
C VAL A 418 -1.61 -22.57 16.38
N SER A 419 -0.96 -21.55 16.96
CA SER A 419 0.36 -21.68 17.58
C SER A 419 0.32 -22.01 19.07
N ALA A 420 -0.86 -22.06 19.71
CA ALA A 420 -0.97 -22.49 21.09
C ALA A 420 -0.56 -23.98 21.18
N PRO A 421 0.54 -24.34 21.88
CA PRO A 421 0.82 -25.75 22.13
C PRO A 421 -0.37 -26.35 22.85
N ASP A 422 -0.77 -27.55 22.47
CA ASP A 422 -1.88 -28.27 23.09
C ASP A 422 -1.53 -28.56 24.56
N LYS A 423 -1.81 -27.60 25.45
CA LYS A 423 -1.51 -27.68 26.89
C LYS A 423 -2.38 -28.72 27.59
N GLY A 424 -3.25 -29.43 26.87
CA GLY A 424 -4.20 -30.41 27.40
C GLY A 424 -3.68 -31.86 27.47
N GLY A 425 -2.40 -32.12 27.21
CA GLY A 425 -1.82 -33.46 27.23
C GLY A 425 -1.29 -33.97 28.58
N GLU A 426 -1.08 -33.10 29.57
CA GLU A 426 -0.66 -33.48 30.92
C GLU A 426 -1.81 -33.23 31.91
N GLU A 427 -2.11 -34.24 32.72
CA GLU A 427 -3.16 -34.30 33.76
C GLU A 427 -4.60 -34.58 33.29
N ARG A 428 -4.82 -35.83 32.84
CA ARG A 428 -5.98 -36.60 33.33
C ARG A 428 -5.48 -37.82 34.11
N PRO A 429 -5.68 -37.88 35.44
CA PRO A 429 -5.39 -39.08 36.24
C PRO A 429 -6.32 -40.25 35.90
#